data_AF-A0A7J4ACU8-F1
#
_entry.id   AF-A0A7J4ACU8-F1
#
_cell.length_a   1.000
_cell.length_b   1.000
_cell.length_c   1.000
_cell.angle_alpha   90.00
_cell.angle_beta   90.00
_cell.angle_gamma   90.00
#
_symmetry.space_group_name_H-M   'P 1'
#
loop_
_entity.id
_entity.type
_entity.pdbx_description
1 polymer ?
#
loop_
_entity_poly.entity_id
_entity_poly.type
_entity_poly.pdbx_seq_one_letter_code
_entity_poly.pdbx_strand_id
1 'polypeptide(L)' 'MAKVIRNNEEFLTYLISLNPDEGIKIRLKDKEIIITKPDVKYCILIKNKIRDYKYTSNPEEIIKILDLKFPIKIVFY' A
#
# COMPACT_ATOMS: atom_id res chain seq x y z
N MET A 1 -8.64 -0.04 -13.36
CA MET A 1 -7.40 -0.49 -14.05
C MET A 1 -6.54 -1.30 -13.07
N ALA A 2 -5.74 -2.26 -13.55
CA ALA A 2 -4.85 -3.03 -12.67
C ALA A 2 -3.38 -2.86 -13.08
N LYS A 3 -2.50 -2.56 -12.11
CA LYS A 3 -1.05 -2.42 -12.30
C LYS A 3 -0.34 -3.56 -11.58
N VAL A 4 0.62 -4.20 -12.24
CA VAL A 4 1.50 -5.19 -11.60
C VAL A 4 2.78 -4.49 -11.20
N ILE A 5 3.18 -4.64 -9.95
CA ILE A 5 4.43 -4.11 -9.40
C ILE A 5 5.33 -5.28 -9.05
N ARG A 6 6.60 -5.21 -9.45
CA ARG A 6 7.54 -6.35 -9.38
C ARG A 6 8.58 -6.23 -8.29
N ASN A 7 8.78 -5.04 -7.72
CA ASN A 7 9.74 -4.82 -6.65
C ASN A 7 9.33 -3.64 -5.75
N ASN A 8 10.08 -3.47 -4.67
CA ASN A 8 9.88 -2.41 -3.68
C ASN A 8 10.07 -1.00 -4.24
N GLU A 9 11.05 -0.79 -5.12
CA GLU A 9 11.33 0.52 -5.69
C GLU A 9 10.17 1.00 -6.58
N GLU A 10 9.69 0.14 -7.49
CA GLU A 10 8.50 0.40 -8.29
C GLU A 10 7.29 0.69 -7.40
N PHE A 11 7.15 -0.04 -6.28
CA PHE A 11 6.08 0.21 -5.32
C PHE A 11 6.19 1.59 -4.68
N LEU A 12 7.39 1.97 -4.21
CA LEU A 12 7.64 3.27 -3.60
C LEU A 12 7.37 4.42 -4.58
N THR A 13 7.97 4.35 -5.77
CA THR A 13 7.77 5.35 -6.83
C THR A 13 6.30 5.47 -7.17
N TYR A 14 5.58 4.34 -7.17
CA TYR A 14 4.15 4.33 -7.44
C TYR A 14 3.32 5.00 -6.35
N LEU A 15 3.61 4.72 -5.08
CA LEU A 15 2.95 5.38 -3.94
C LEU A 15 3.19 6.90 -3.94
N ILE A 16 4.42 7.33 -4.22
CA ILE A 16 4.79 8.75 -4.30
C ILE A 16 4.09 9.42 -5.48
N SER A 17 4.11 8.78 -6.65
CA SER A 17 3.49 9.31 -7.87
C SER A 17 1.97 9.44 -7.77
N LEU A 18 1.31 8.57 -6.99
CA LEU A 18 -0.14 8.61 -6.82
C LEU A 18 -0.61 9.71 -5.87
N ASN A 19 0.28 10.28 -5.04
CA ASN A 19 -0.01 11.27 -4.00
C ASN A 19 -1.41 11.07 -3.38
N PRO A 20 -1.63 10.00 -2.59
CA PRO A 20 -2.97 9.47 -2.38
C PRO A 20 -3.76 10.26 -1.34
N ASP A 21 -4.20 11.46 -1.70
CA ASP A 21 -5.21 12.23 -0.99
C ASP A 21 -6.52 11.41 -0.87
N GLU A 22 -6.90 10.71 -1.95
CA GLU A 22 -8.13 9.88 -1.99
C GLU A 22 -7.96 8.44 -1.48
N GLY A 23 -6.74 8.03 -1.16
CA GLY A 23 -6.46 6.68 -0.66
C GLY A 23 -6.37 5.61 -1.75
N ILE A 24 -5.31 4.81 -1.69
CA ILE A 24 -5.07 3.68 -2.59
C ILE A 24 -5.54 2.42 -1.91
N LYS A 25 -6.40 1.67 -2.59
CA LYS A 25 -6.84 0.36 -2.11
C LYS A 25 -6.15 -0.75 -2.90
N ILE A 26 -5.38 -1.58 -2.22
CA ILE A 26 -4.65 -2.72 -2.78
C ILE A 26 -5.27 -3.99 -2.25
N ARG A 27 -5.76 -4.85 -3.14
CA ARG A 27 -6.33 -6.15 -2.77
C ARG A 27 -5.34 -7.26 -3.08
N LEU A 28 -4.82 -7.89 -2.03
CA LEU A 28 -4.05 -9.13 -2.10
C LEU A 28 -4.97 -10.33 -1.82
N LYS A 29 -4.49 -11.55 -2.06
CA LYS A 29 -5.29 -12.79 -1.92
C LYS A 29 -5.92 -12.95 -0.52
N ASP A 30 -5.18 -12.58 0.52
CA ASP A 30 -5.58 -12.79 1.92
C ASP A 30 -5.64 -11.50 2.75
N LYS A 31 -5.32 -10.36 2.12
CA LYS A 31 -5.14 -9.06 2.76
C LYS A 31 -5.69 -7.97 1.87
N GLU A 32 -6.23 -6.92 2.46
CA GLU A 32 -6.54 -5.67 1.77
C GLU A 32 -5.74 -4.55 2.44
N ILE A 33 -4.98 -3.79 1.66
CA ILE A 33 -4.12 -2.72 2.16
C ILE A 33 -4.67 -1.41 1.62
N ILE A 34 -5.10 -0.52 2.50
CA ILE A 34 -5.55 0.83 2.16
C ILE A 34 -4.45 1.80 2.58
N ILE A 35 -3.98 2.64 1.67
CA ILE A 35 -2.89 3.57 1.88
C ILE A 35 -3.39 4.98 1.59
N THR A 36 -3.50 5.82 2.61
CA THR A 36 -3.87 7.24 2.46
C THR A 36 -2.66 8.11 2.80
N LYS A 37 -2.54 9.25 2.14
CA LYS A 37 -1.53 10.27 2.44
C LYS A 37 -2.26 11.56 2.81
N PRO A 38 -2.70 11.69 4.07
CA PRO A 38 -3.35 12.90 4.53
C PRO A 38 -2.39 14.10 4.66
N ASP A 39 -1.06 13.88 4.69
CA ASP A 39 -0.03 14.93 4.85
C ASP A 39 1.40 14.39 4.53
N VAL A 40 2.43 14.68 5.35
CA VAL A 40 3.82 14.20 5.18
C VAL A 40 3.98 12.68 5.37
N LYS A 41 3.10 12.06 6.17
CA LYS A 41 3.13 10.62 6.49
C LYS A 41 2.01 9.88 5.77
N TYR A 42 2.27 8.62 5.43
CA TYR A 42 1.28 7.72 4.88
C TYR A 42 0.63 6.93 6.02
N CYS A 43 -0.69 6.84 5.99
CA CYS A 43 -1.48 5.95 6.84
C CYS A 43 -1.77 4.67 6.06
N ILE A 44 -1.46 3.54 6.65
CA ILE A 44 -1.75 2.22 6.08
C ILE A 44 -2.73 1.50 6.99
N LEU A 45 -3.80 1.00 6.38
CA LEU A 45 -4.74 0.09 7.00
C LEU A 45 -4.65 -1.26 6.28
N ILE A 46 -4.16 -2.29 6.96
CA ILE A 46 -4.12 -3.67 6.48
C ILE A 46 -5.32 -4.40 7.09
N LYS A 47 -6.34 -4.69 6.29
CA LYS A 47 -7.43 -5.58 6.67
C LYS A 47 -7.06 -7.02 6.32
N ASN A 48 -6.88 -7.85 7.33
CA ASN A 48 -6.78 -9.31 7.15
C ASN A 48 -8.07 -9.97 7.63
N LYS A 49 -8.29 -11.23 7.26
CA LYS A 49 -9.44 -12.02 7.72
C LYS A 49 -9.58 -12.12 9.25
N ILE A 50 -8.47 -11.97 9.98
CA ILE A 50 -8.40 -12.21 11.42
C ILE A 50 -8.37 -10.91 12.21
N ARG A 51 -7.58 -9.91 11.77
CA ARG A 51 -7.43 -8.61 12.42
C ARG A 51 -7.05 -7.53 11.42
N ASP A 52 -7.52 -6.33 11.71
CA ASP A 52 -7.12 -5.11 11.01
C ASP A 52 -5.92 -4.48 11.73
N TYR A 53 -4.95 -4.00 10.97
CA TYR A 53 -3.76 -3.31 11.47
C TYR A 53 -3.69 -1.91 10.87
N LYS A 54 -3.44 -0.89 11.70
CA LYS A 54 -3.26 0.49 11.26
C LYS A 54 -1.86 0.98 11.62
N TYR A 55 -1.14 1.49 10.64
CA TYR A 55 0.20 2.07 10.79
C TYR A 55 0.22 3.48 10.21
N THR A 56 0.97 4.39 10.82
CA THR A 56 1.22 5.73 10.28
C THR A 56 2.72 5.94 10.26
N SER A 57 3.30 5.99 9.06
CA SER A 57 4.76 5.99 8.90
C SER A 57 5.17 6.59 7.55
N ASN A 58 6.47 6.79 7.36
CA ASN A 58 7.02 7.28 6.10
C ASN A 58 6.98 6.16 5.03
N PRO A 59 6.95 6.50 3.73
CA PRO A 59 6.76 5.50 2.67
C PRO A 59 7.88 4.44 2.60
N GLU A 60 9.11 4.78 3.00
CA GLU A 60 10.22 3.82 3.07
C GLU A 60 10.05 2.78 4.19
N GLU A 61 9.59 3.22 5.37
CA GLU A 61 9.31 2.34 6.50
C GLU A 61 8.11 1.42 6.22
N ILE A 62 7.13 1.94 5.49
CA ILE A 62 5.96 1.20 5.01
C ILE A 62 6.33 -0.06 4.24
N ILE A 63 7.33 0.05 3.36
CA ILE A 63 7.79 -1.09 2.57
C ILE A 63 8.34 -2.19 3.48
N LYS A 64 9.07 -1.80 4.52
CA LYS A 64 9.62 -2.72 5.51
C LYS A 64 8.53 -3.37 6.37
N ILE A 65 7.49 -2.61 6.74
CA ILE A 65 6.37 -3.12 7.56
C ILE A 65 5.50 -4.09 6.77
N LEU A 66 5.24 -3.80 5.49
CA LEU A 66 4.31 -4.58 4.69
C LEU A 66 4.84 -5.95 4.28
N ASP A 67 6.17 -6.14 4.27
CA ASP A 67 6.85 -7.37 3.84
C ASP A 67 6.20 -7.98 2.58
N LEU A 68 6.08 -7.14 1.53
CA LEU A 68 5.34 -7.51 0.33
C LEU A 68 6.09 -8.58 -0.45
N LYS A 69 5.39 -9.66 -0.77
CA LYS A 69 5.87 -10.67 -1.72
C LYS A 69 5.47 -10.29 -3.13
N PHE A 70 6.46 -9.98 -3.96
CA PHE A 70 6.27 -9.63 -5.35
C PHE A 70 6.17 -10.86 -6.26
N PRO A 71 5.53 -10.74 -7.44
CA PRO A 71 4.83 -9.56 -7.94
C PRO A 71 3.47 -9.35 -7.27
N ILE A 72 3.12 -8.08 -7.00
CA ILE A 72 1.81 -7.69 -6.48
C ILE A 72 0.96 -7.08 -7.59
N LYS A 73 -0.32 -7.44 -7.63
CA LYS A 73 -1.30 -6.83 -8.54
C LYS A 73 -2.13 -5.81 -7.76
N ILE A 74 -1.99 -4.54 -8.10
CA ILE A 74 -2.76 -3.44 -7.54
C ILE A 74 -3.95 -3.18 -8.47
N VAL A 75 -5.15 -3.04 -7.91
CA VAL A 75 -6.39 -2.77 -8.67
C VAL A 75 -7.00 -1.49 -8.12
N PHE A 76 -7.14 -0.47 -8.98
CA PHE A 76 -7.81 0.79 -8.65
C PHE A 76 -9.32 0.62 -8.83
N TYR A 77 -10.05 1.08 -7.82
CA TYR A 77 -11.51 1.23 -7.83
C TYR A 77 -11.83 2.71 -7.68
#